data_AF-A0A7C8LDV9-F1
#
_entry.id   AF-A0A7C8LDV9-F1
#
_cell.length_a   1.000
_cell.length_b   1.000
_cell.length_c   1.000
_cell.angle_alpha   90.00
_cell.angle_beta   90.00
_cell.angle_gamma   90.00
#
_symmetry.space_group_name_H-M   'P 1'
#
loop_
_entity.id
_entity.type
_entity.pdbx_description
1 polymer ?
#
loop_
_entity_poly.entity_id
_entity_poly.type
_entity_poly.pdbx_seq_one_letter_code
_entity_poly.pdbx_strand_id
1 'polypeptide(L)'
;MNLEMIEQEIASTFDTYEISVEKRIRYISGMKHFAEYLHKNNLELDEVEESVIQDYTNELKSYGYPDLFINNNLKAVRKYFSYPKNHLNF
;
A
#
# COMPACT_ATOMS: atom_id res chain seq x y z
N MET A 1 11.42 -9.31 -2.24
CA MET A 1 10.74 -8.22 -2.97
C MET A 1 11.70 -7.12 -3.45
N ASN A 2 11.65 -6.73 -4.74
CA ASN A 2 12.34 -5.54 -5.27
C ASN A 2 11.47 -4.29 -5.05
N LEU A 3 11.83 -3.44 -4.08
CA LEU A 3 11.02 -2.29 -3.68
C LEU A 3 10.81 -1.29 -4.82
N GLU A 4 11.82 -1.05 -5.67
CA GLU A 4 11.72 -0.09 -6.77
C GLU A 4 10.67 -0.52 -7.81
N MET A 5 10.64 -1.80 -8.17
CA MET A 5 9.64 -2.34 -9.09
C MET A 5 8.23 -2.24 -8.51
N ILE A 6 8.07 -2.54 -7.22
CA ILE A 6 6.78 -2.44 -6.53
C ILE A 6 6.29 -1.00 -6.45
N GLU A 7 7.18 -0.04 -6.19
CA GLU A 7 6.81 1.37 -6.20
C GLU A 7 6.32 1.85 -7.57
N GLN A 8 6.92 1.35 -8.65
CA GLN A 8 6.48 1.64 -10.02
C GLN A 8 5.11 1.02 -10.29
N GLU A 9 4.88 -0.22 -9.84
CA GLU A 9 3.57 -0.89 -9.96
C GLU A 9 2.47 -0.15 -9.19
N ILE A 10 2.75 0.28 -7.97
CA ILE A 10 1.84 1.09 -7.14
C ILE A 10 1.46 2.38 -7.87
N ALA A 11 2.46 3.11 -8.38
CA ALA A 11 2.22 4.36 -9.11
C ALA A 11 1.36 4.12 -10.35
N SER A 12 1.72 3.11 -11.17
CA SER A 12 0.98 2.75 -12.39
C SER A 12 -0.46 2.34 -12.10
N THR A 13 -0.70 1.58 -11.03
CA THR A 13 -2.04 1.15 -10.62
C THR A 13 -2.91 2.34 -10.26
N PHE A 14 -2.41 3.26 -9.41
CA PHE A 14 -3.19 4.44 -9.04
C PHE A 14 -3.32 5.45 -10.19
N ASP A 15 -2.33 5.57 -11.07
CA ASP A 15 -2.43 6.36 -12.30
C ASP A 15 -3.54 5.86 -13.23
N THR A 16 -3.77 4.54 -13.25
CA THR A 16 -4.79 3.91 -14.10
C THR A 16 -6.21 4.18 -13.59
N TYR A 17 -6.43 4.11 -12.28
CA TYR A 17 -7.77 4.08 -11.71
C TYR A 17 -8.19 5.32 -10.92
N GLU A 18 -7.26 6.16 -10.45
CA GLU A 18 -7.59 7.39 -9.69
C GLU A 18 -7.67 8.65 -10.57
N ILE A 19 -8.80 9.35 -10.48
CA ILE A 19 -9.10 10.51 -11.32
C ILE A 19 -8.56 11.82 -10.72
N SER A 20 -8.47 11.91 -9.38
CA SER A 20 -8.01 13.13 -8.69
C SER A 20 -6.53 13.03 -8.36
N VAL A 21 -5.74 14.03 -8.78
CA VAL A 21 -4.30 14.14 -8.50
C VAL A 21 -4.02 14.06 -7.00
N GLU A 22 -4.80 14.75 -6.17
CA GLU A 22 -4.60 14.77 -4.72
C GLU A 22 -4.84 13.41 -4.07
N LYS A 23 -5.89 12.70 -4.52
CA LYS A 23 -6.19 11.33 -4.02
C LYS A 23 -5.11 10.37 -4.45
N ARG A 24 -4.67 10.44 -5.71
CA ARG A 24 -3.58 9.64 -6.25
C ARG A 24 -2.29 9.81 -5.43
N ILE A 25 -1.84 11.05 -5.19
CA ILE A 25 -0.61 11.31 -4.41
C ILE A 25 -0.73 10.69 -3.01
N ARG A 26 -1.88 10.88 -2.35
CA ARG A 26 -2.12 10.34 -1.01
C ARG A 26 -2.11 8.80 -0.99
N TYR A 27 -2.72 8.17 -1.99
CA TYR A 27 -2.78 6.72 -2.06
C TYR A 27 -1.44 6.09 -2.45
N ILE A 28 -0.70 6.68 -3.38
CA ILE A 28 0.66 6.25 -3.69
C ILE A 28 1.52 6.34 -2.44
N SER A 29 1.52 7.48 -1.73
CA SER A 29 2.30 7.66 -0.52
C SER A 29 1.94 6.63 0.56
N GLY A 30 0.65 6.37 0.79
CA GLY A 30 0.23 5.41 1.80
C GLY A 30 0.56 3.96 1.44
N MET A 31 0.47 3.61 0.16
CA MET A 31 0.81 2.26 -0.30
C MET A 31 2.32 2.03 -0.34
N LYS A 32 3.14 3.06 -0.63
CA LYS A 32 4.59 2.99 -0.49
C LYS A 32 5.02 2.70 0.94
N HIS A 33 4.43 3.38 1.92
CA HIS A 33 4.71 3.11 3.33
C HIS A 33 4.35 1.66 3.71
N PHE A 34 3.28 1.10 3.15
CA PHE A 34 2.97 -0.31 3.33
C PHE A 34 3.98 -1.24 2.64
N ALA A 35 4.45 -0.91 1.43
CA ALA A 35 5.49 -1.68 0.75
C ALA A 35 6.82 -1.69 1.51
N GLU A 36 7.19 -0.57 2.15
CA GLU A 36 8.34 -0.50 3.07
C GLU A 36 8.17 -1.44 4.27
N TYR A 37 6.96 -1.47 4.85
CA TYR A 37 6.63 -2.43 5.91
C TYR A 37 6.78 -3.88 5.44
N LEU A 38 6.26 -4.23 4.26
CA LEU A 38 6.40 -5.58 3.70
C LEU A 38 7.88 -5.94 3.47
N HIS A 39 8.65 -5.01 2.89
CA HIS A 39 10.07 -5.19 2.64
C HIS A 39 10.85 -5.42 3.94
N LYS A 40 10.62 -4.60 4.97
CA LYS A 40 11.23 -4.73 6.31
C LYS A 40 10.94 -6.09 6.95
N ASN A 41 9.77 -6.65 6.71
CA ASN A 41 9.32 -7.92 7.28
C ASN A 41 9.51 -9.12 6.34
N ASN A 42 10.18 -8.94 5.20
CA ASN A 42 10.41 -9.98 4.19
C ASN A 42 9.11 -10.67 3.71
N LEU A 43 8.07 -9.86 3.50
CA LEU A 43 6.78 -10.27 2.97
C LEU A 43 6.65 -9.82 1.50
N GLU A 44 5.97 -10.64 0.69
CA GLU A 44 5.69 -10.31 -0.71
C GLU A 44 4.29 -9.67 -0.86
N LEU A 45 4.15 -8.76 -1.82
CA LEU A 45 2.91 -7.99 -2.03
C LEU A 45 1.71 -8.86 -2.47
N ASP A 46 1.99 -9.98 -3.12
CA ASP A 46 0.96 -10.92 -3.59
C ASP A 46 0.47 -11.89 -2.51
N GLU A 47 1.18 -11.96 -1.38
CA GLU A 47 0.84 -12.83 -0.24
C GLU A 47 0.14 -12.05 0.89
N VAL A 48 -0.31 -10.83 0.62
CA VAL A 48 -0.94 -9.97 1.62
C VAL A 48 -2.37 -10.43 1.92
N GLU A 49 -2.55 -10.98 3.11
CA GLU A 49 -3.85 -11.24 3.73
C GLU A 49 -4.27 -10.10 4.69
N GLU A 50 -5.53 -10.09 5.13
CA GLU A 50 -6.01 -9.07 6.11
C GLU A 50 -5.22 -9.13 7.43
N SER A 51 -4.68 -10.29 7.80
CA SER A 51 -3.79 -10.46 8.97
C SER A 51 -2.55 -9.57 8.87
N VAL A 52 -1.91 -9.51 7.70
CA VAL A 52 -0.73 -8.66 7.44
C VAL A 52 -1.10 -7.17 7.53
N ILE A 53 -2.28 -6.79 7.03
CA ILE A 53 -2.79 -5.41 7.13
C ILE A 53 -3.07 -5.04 8.60
N GLN A 54 -3.57 -5.99 9.38
CA GLN A 54 -3.81 -5.80 10.81
C GLN A 54 -2.50 -5.67 11.59
N ASP A 55 -1.49 -6.47 11.28
CA ASP A 55 -0.17 -6.39 11.90
C ASP A 55 0.53 -5.06 11.58
N TYR A 56 0.47 -4.61 10.33
CA TYR A 56 0.90 -3.27 9.93
C TYR A 56 0.21 -2.18 10.76
N THR A 57 -1.10 -2.28 10.93
CA THR A 57 -1.88 -1.32 11.74
C THR A 57 -1.44 -1.33 13.20
N ASN A 58 -1.19 -2.52 13.76
CA ASN A 58 -0.74 -2.67 15.14
C ASN A 58 0.66 -2.09 15.34
N GLU A 59 1.57 -2.28 14.38
CA GLU A 59 2.90 -1.68 14.39
C GLU A 59 2.80 -0.14 14.41
N LEU A 60 2.02 0.45 13.50
CA LEU A 60 1.82 1.91 13.49
C LEU A 60 1.26 2.44 14.82
N LYS A 61 0.28 1.73 15.41
CA LYS A 61 -0.24 2.09 16.73
C LYS A 61 0.82 2.00 17.82
N SER A 62 1.64 0.95 17.82
CA SER A 62 2.72 0.78 18.81
C SER A 62 3.79 1.87 18.72
N TYR A 63 4.01 2.42 17.53
CA TYR A 63 4.93 3.55 17.31
C TYR A 63 4.27 4.92 17.59
N GLY A 64 3.00 4.95 17.99
CA GLY A 64 2.29 6.17 18.36
C GLY A 64 1.88 7.03 17.16
N TYR A 65 1.75 6.46 15.97
CA TYR A 65 1.24 7.20 14.82
C TYR A 65 -0.22 7.65 15.05
N PRO A 66 -0.60 8.87 14.61
CA PRO A 66 -1.97 9.35 14.76
C PRO A 66 -2.98 8.49 13.98
N ASP A 67 -4.20 8.33 14.51
CA ASP A 67 -5.28 7.58 13.84
C ASP A 67 -5.57 8.11 12.43
N LEU A 68 -5.46 9.42 12.21
CA LEU A 68 -5.64 10.01 10.87
C LEU A 68 -4.60 9.47 9.88
N PHE A 69 -3.34 9.34 10.30
CA PHE A 69 -2.28 8.78 9.48
C PHE A 69 -2.56 7.30 9.18
N ILE A 70 -2.86 6.52 10.21
CA ILE A 70 -3.16 5.08 10.09
C ILE A 70 -4.34 4.86 9.14
N ASN A 71 -5.43 5.60 9.34
CA ASN A 71 -6.64 5.49 8.51
C ASN A 71 -6.39 5.89 7.06
N ASN A 72 -5.54 6.90 6.81
CA ASN A 72 -5.19 7.29 5.43
C ASN A 72 -4.36 6.21 4.74
N ASN A 73 -3.40 5.61 5.43
CA ASN A 73 -2.60 4.51 4.90
C ASN A 73 -3.46 3.26 4.63
N LEU A 74 -4.33 2.88 5.58
CA LEU A 74 -5.26 1.76 5.40
C LEU A 74 -6.20 1.96 4.23
N LYS A 75 -6.70 3.19 4.02
CA LYS A 75 -7.51 3.51 2.84
C LYS A 75 -6.72 3.28 1.55
N ALA A 76 -5.45 3.68 1.50
CA ALA A 76 -4.60 3.45 0.34
C ALA A 76 -4.40 1.96 0.06
N VAL A 77 -4.04 1.18 1.08
CA VAL A 77 -3.84 -0.27 0.99
C VAL A 77 -5.09 -0.97 0.49
N ARG A 78 -6.23 -0.74 1.15
CA ARG A 78 -7.51 -1.35 0.75
C ARG A 78 -7.94 -0.91 -0.65
N LYS A 79 -7.63 0.33 -1.04
CA LYS A 79 -7.95 0.82 -2.38
C LYS A 79 -7.11 0.12 -3.44
N TYR A 80 -5.81 -0.03 -3.23
CA TYR A 80 -4.92 -0.76 -4.13
C TYR A 80 -5.43 -2.19 -4.37
N PHE A 81 -5.72 -2.95 -3.31
CA PHE A 81 -6.24 -4.32 -3.43
C PHE A 81 -7.69 -4.43 -3.93
N SER A 82 -8.44 -3.31 -3.98
CA SER A 82 -9.77 -3.28 -4.58
C SER A 82 -9.75 -3.22 -6.11
N TYR A 83 -8.61 -2.86 -6.69
CA TYR A 83 -8.47 -2.79 -8.14
C TYR A 83 -8.29 -4.19 -8.73
N PRO A 84 -8.87 -4.45 -9.91
CA PRO A 84 -8.58 -5.68 -10.61
C PRO A 84 -7.08 -5.69 -10.94
N LYS A 85 -6.35 -6.63 -10.34
CA LYS A 85 -4.97 -6.91 -10.74
C LYS A 85 -5.05 -7.54 -12.13
N ASN A 86 -4.90 -6.73 -13.17
CA ASN A 86 -4.40 -7.27 -14.42
C ASN A 86 -3.03 -7.81 -14.07
N HIS A 87 -2.85 -9.13 -14.04
CA HIS A 87 -1.52 -9.71 -14.02
C HIS A 87 -0.80 -9.18 -15.26
N LEU A 88 -0.11 -8.05 -15.11
CA LEU A 88 0.82 -7.58 -16.10
C LEU A 88 1.93 -8.61 -16.05
N ASN A 89 1.87 -9.56 -16.98
CA ASN A 89 2.95 -10.46 -17.31
C ASN A 89 4.15 -9.58 -17.69
N PHE A 90 4.96 -9.19 -16.70
CA PHE A 90 6.28 -8.62 -16.89
C PHE A 90 7.31 -9.74 -16.88
#